data_AF-G4RKW3-F1
#
_entry.id   AF-G4RKW3-F1
#
_cell.length_a   1.000
_cell.length_b   1.000
_cell.length_c   1.000
_cell.angle_alpha   90.00
_cell.angle_beta   90.00
_cell.angle_gamma   90.00
#
_symmetry.space_group_name_H-M   'P 1'
#
loop_
_entity.id
_entity.type
_entity.pdbx_description
1 polymer ?
#
loop_
_entity_poly.entity_id
_entity_poly.type
_entity_poly.pdbx_seq_one_letter_code
_entity_poly.pdbx_strand_id
1 'polypeptide(L)'
;MDICVASGAKGGTGKTTFSFILGHILNYLYKDNIILINLSKIPYNIKTDLYISTDINEGGSLRVLDFPAFQMSDRYLLSLYLSCKNMVFVVDEDPYTAEIAEAFLRLLNNKNIAIIINMIIGKPSIKYLIKYRKISNIYLVPYDENIRIYRTEGLDPIRVRSPGVAKMIRAAVDIARRLNSS
;
A
#
# COMPACT_ATOMS: atom_id res chain seq x y z
N MET A 1 -10.00 -4.46 12.25
CA MET A 1 -8.77 -5.05 11.68
C MET A 1 -8.08 -4.00 10.85
N ASP A 2 -6.78 -3.80 11.05
CA ASP A 2 -6.02 -2.78 10.32
C ASP A 2 -5.12 -3.44 9.28
N ILE A 3 -5.11 -2.88 8.08
CA ILE A 3 -4.13 -3.18 7.03
C ILE A 3 -3.35 -1.90 6.76
N CYS A 4 -2.08 -1.92 7.10
CA CYS A 4 -1.19 -0.78 6.93
C CYS A 4 -0.53 -0.82 5.56
N VAL A 5 -0.50 0.31 4.86
CA VAL A 5 0.17 0.46 3.55
C VAL A 5 1.32 1.44 3.72
N ALA A 6 2.55 0.96 3.58
CA ALA A 6 3.77 1.73 3.88
C ALA A 6 4.87 1.49 2.83
N SER A 7 5.91 2.33 2.86
CA SER A 7 7.10 2.22 1.99
C SER A 7 8.36 2.78 2.67
N GLY A 8 8.32 2.92 4.00
CA GLY A 8 9.33 3.60 4.79
C GLY A 8 9.50 5.07 4.39
N ALA A 9 10.74 5.50 4.23
CA ALA A 9 11.10 6.91 4.03
C ALA A 9 10.93 7.44 2.59
N LYS A 10 10.46 6.62 1.63
CA LYS A 10 10.31 7.07 0.24
C LYS A 10 8.89 7.51 -0.10
N GLY A 11 8.76 8.73 -0.63
CA GLY A 11 7.55 9.26 -1.26
C GLY A 11 7.38 8.79 -2.71
N GLY A 12 6.16 8.84 -3.24
CA GLY A 12 5.93 8.60 -4.67
C GLY A 12 5.91 7.13 -5.13
N THR A 13 6.09 6.16 -4.24
CA THR A 13 6.11 4.71 -4.55
C THR A 13 4.75 4.12 -4.98
N GLY A 14 3.66 4.89 -4.95
CA GLY A 14 2.31 4.42 -5.27
C GLY A 14 1.50 3.85 -4.10
N LYS A 15 1.96 4.02 -2.84
CA LYS A 15 1.21 3.66 -1.61
C LYS A 15 -0.26 4.10 -1.65
N THR A 16 -0.51 5.40 -1.72
CA THR A 16 -1.86 5.96 -1.70
C THR A 16 -2.72 5.39 -2.83
N THR A 17 -2.18 5.25 -4.04
CA THR A 17 -2.90 4.62 -5.15
C THR A 17 -3.35 3.20 -4.79
N PHE A 18 -2.44 2.40 -4.23
CA PHE A 18 -2.77 1.06 -3.78
C PHE A 18 -3.73 1.04 -2.60
N SER A 19 -3.61 1.96 -1.64
CA SER A 19 -4.50 2.08 -0.48
C SER A 19 -5.96 2.31 -0.90
N PHE A 20 -6.20 3.15 -1.91
CA PHE A 20 -7.53 3.35 -2.50
C PHE A 20 -8.06 2.07 -3.15
N ILE A 21 -7.25 1.45 -4.02
CA ILE A 21 -7.64 0.20 -4.69
C ILE A 21 -7.96 -0.90 -3.66
N LEU A 22 -7.12 -1.05 -2.64
CA LEU A 22 -7.33 -2.00 -1.57
C LEU A 22 -8.62 -1.71 -0.78
N GLY A 23 -8.86 -0.45 -0.42
CA GLY A 23 -10.09 -0.03 0.26
C GLY A 23 -11.35 -0.43 -0.51
N HIS A 24 -11.37 -0.19 -1.82
CA HIS A 24 -12.47 -0.60 -2.70
C HIS A 24 -12.65 -2.11 -2.79
N ILE A 25 -11.55 -2.85 -2.92
CA ILE A 25 -11.61 -4.31 -2.99
C ILE A 25 -12.12 -4.90 -1.68
N LEU A 26 -11.69 -4.37 -0.54
CA LEU A 26 -12.21 -4.77 0.78
C LEU A 26 -13.70 -4.47 0.90
N ASN A 27 -14.14 -3.28 0.48
CA ASN A 27 -15.55 -2.90 0.52
C ASN A 27 -16.38 -3.82 -0.39
N TYR A 28 -15.87 -4.12 -1.57
CA TYR A 28 -16.52 -5.03 -2.51
C TYR A 28 -16.67 -6.45 -1.95
N LEU A 29 -15.60 -7.00 -1.37
CA LEU A 29 -15.54 -8.39 -0.88
C LEU A 29 -16.32 -8.59 0.41
N TYR A 30 -16.25 -7.64 1.35
CA TYR A 30 -16.78 -7.81 2.70
C TYR A 30 -18.11 -7.09 2.95
N LYS A 31 -18.53 -6.20 2.01
CA LYS A 31 -19.77 -5.42 2.13
C LYS A 31 -19.88 -4.70 3.48
N ASP A 32 -18.74 -4.20 3.94
CA ASP A 32 -18.57 -3.63 5.27
C ASP A 32 -18.08 -2.19 5.16
N ASN A 33 -18.23 -1.42 6.23
CA ASN A 33 -17.80 -0.02 6.28
C ASN A 33 -16.28 0.06 6.38
N ILE A 34 -15.62 0.02 5.21
CA ILE A 34 -14.17 0.19 5.11
C ILE A 34 -13.82 1.66 5.24
N ILE A 35 -12.83 1.94 6.10
CA ILE A 35 -12.33 3.29 6.29
C ILE A 35 -10.89 3.38 5.80
N LEU A 36 -10.62 4.35 4.93
CA LEU A 36 -9.27 4.73 4.56
C LEU A 36 -8.78 5.83 5.51
N ILE A 37 -7.83 5.50 6.38
CA ILE A 37 -7.22 6.45 7.31
C ILE A 37 -6.00 7.09 6.66
N ASN A 38 -6.10 8.40 6.38
CA ASN A 38 -5.03 9.21 5.83
C ASN A 38 -4.09 9.71 6.93
N LEU A 39 -2.97 9.02 7.15
CA LEU A 39 -2.02 9.40 8.18
C LEU A 39 -1.15 10.61 7.79
N SER A 40 -1.10 10.98 6.51
CA SER A 40 -0.37 12.18 6.06
C SER A 40 -1.06 13.49 6.46
N LYS A 41 -2.38 13.44 6.71
CA LYS A 41 -3.25 14.61 6.94
C LYS A 41 -3.25 15.63 5.79
N ILE A 42 -2.69 15.29 4.64
CA ILE A 42 -2.74 16.09 3.42
C ILE A 42 -3.95 15.62 2.60
N PRO A 43 -4.89 16.50 2.23
CA PRO A 43 -6.04 16.12 1.42
C PRO A 43 -5.62 15.45 0.11
N TYR A 44 -6.25 14.32 -0.22
CA TYR A 44 -5.92 13.60 -1.46
C TYR A 44 -6.43 14.30 -2.72
N ASN A 45 -7.48 15.13 -2.62
CA ASN A 45 -8.19 15.73 -3.75
C ASN A 45 -8.66 14.68 -4.79
N ILE A 46 -9.10 13.51 -4.30
CA ILE A 46 -9.60 12.40 -5.14
C ILE A 46 -11.11 12.26 -4.91
N LYS A 47 -11.89 12.23 -5.98
CA LYS A 47 -13.32 11.95 -5.94
C LYS A 47 -13.56 10.44 -5.83
N THR A 48 -13.87 9.98 -4.62
CA THR A 48 -14.11 8.57 -4.29
C THR A 48 -15.40 8.38 -3.48
N ASP A 49 -15.93 7.17 -3.52
CA ASP A 49 -17.02 6.68 -2.66
C ASP A 49 -16.50 5.99 -1.37
N LEU A 50 -15.18 5.87 -1.19
CA LEU A 50 -14.61 5.43 0.08
C LEU A 50 -14.77 6.51 1.16
N TYR A 51 -15.07 6.07 2.38
CA TYR A 51 -15.00 6.94 3.55
C TYR A 51 -13.52 7.16 3.93
N ILE A 52 -13.11 8.42 3.97
CA ILE A 52 -11.75 8.83 4.31
C ILE A 52 -11.78 9.60 5.62
N SER A 53 -10.97 9.18 6.59
CA SER A 53 -10.78 9.89 7.85
C SER A 53 -9.30 10.21 8.08
N THR A 54 -9.03 11.24 8.86
CA THR A 54 -7.68 11.55 9.37
C THR A 54 -7.53 11.18 10.84
N ASP A 55 -8.61 10.72 11.50
CA ASP A 55 -8.60 10.27 12.88
C ASP A 55 -8.30 8.77 12.95
N ILE A 56 -7.18 8.40 13.58
CA ILE A 56 -6.78 7.00 13.78
C ILE A 56 -7.70 6.24 14.75
N ASN A 57 -8.47 6.96 15.56
CA ASN A 57 -9.44 6.40 16.48
C ASN A 57 -10.83 6.23 15.86
N GLU A 58 -11.00 6.64 14.59
CA GLU A 58 -12.23 6.41 13.85
C GLU A 58 -12.57 4.91 13.87
N GLY A 59 -13.78 4.61 14.33
CA GLY A 59 -14.27 3.24 14.47
C GLY A 59 -14.54 2.63 13.10
N GLY A 60 -14.18 1.36 12.92
CA GLY A 60 -14.45 0.60 11.70
C GLY A 60 -14.04 -0.84 11.90
N SER A 61 -14.83 -1.78 11.38
CA SER A 61 -14.52 -3.21 11.45
C SER A 61 -13.21 -3.53 10.70
N LEU A 62 -12.94 -2.81 9.61
CA LEU A 62 -11.77 -3.00 8.76
C LEU A 62 -11.28 -1.65 8.22
N ARG A 63 -9.99 -1.35 8.45
CA ARG A 63 -9.39 -0.05 8.15
C ARG A 63 -8.13 -0.22 7.32
N VAL A 64 -7.95 0.64 6.33
CA VAL A 64 -6.72 0.77 5.55
C VAL A 64 -5.98 2.00 6.05
N LEU A 65 -4.77 1.83 6.58
CA LEU A 65 -3.95 2.92 7.09
C LEU A 65 -2.94 3.30 6.01
N ASP A 66 -3.14 4.45 5.35
CA ASP A 66 -2.21 4.97 4.34
C ASP A 66 -1.11 5.79 5.00
N PHE A 67 0.09 5.21 5.12
CA PHE A 67 1.23 5.89 5.73
C PHE A 67 1.82 6.94 4.78
N PRO A 68 2.20 8.13 5.29
CA PRO A 68 3.09 9.01 4.56
C PRO A 68 4.48 8.37 4.43
N ALA A 69 5.38 9.01 3.67
CA ALA A 69 6.79 8.71 3.81
C ALA A 69 7.26 9.19 5.19
N PHE A 70 7.97 8.35 5.93
CA PHE A 70 8.44 8.70 7.28
C PHE A 70 9.80 8.08 7.59
N GLN A 71 10.54 8.74 8.47
CA GLN A 71 11.84 8.27 8.96
C GLN A 71 11.67 7.39 10.21
N MET A 72 12.64 6.53 10.49
CA MET A 72 12.64 5.74 11.74
C MET A 72 12.70 6.59 13.01
N SER A 73 13.16 7.84 12.90
CA SER A 73 13.15 8.81 13.99
C SER A 73 11.75 9.35 14.32
N ASP A 74 10.77 9.20 13.41
CA ASP A 74 9.38 9.57 13.67
C ASP A 74 8.75 8.53 14.62
N ARG A 75 8.85 8.82 15.92
CA ARG A 75 8.40 7.89 16.97
C ARG A 75 6.93 7.54 16.88
N TYR A 76 6.09 8.51 16.50
CA TYR A 76 4.66 8.31 16.42
C TYR A 76 4.31 7.36 15.27
N LEU A 77 4.79 7.66 14.05
CA LEU A 77 4.53 6.81 12.90
C LEU A 77 5.22 5.46 13.01
N LEU A 78 6.42 5.40 13.59
CA LEU A 78 7.10 4.13 13.84
C LEU A 78 6.32 3.26 14.83
N SER A 79 5.83 3.83 15.94
CA SER A 79 5.00 3.09 16.90
C SER A 79 3.76 2.50 16.24
N LEU A 80 3.07 3.31 15.43
CA LEU A 80 1.90 2.86 14.67
C LEU A 80 2.27 1.75 13.67
N TYR A 81 3.36 1.92 12.92
CA TYR A 81 3.88 0.93 11.97
C TYR A 81 4.18 -0.42 12.64
N LEU A 82 4.80 -0.42 13.83
CA LEU A 82 5.11 -1.64 14.57
C LEU A 82 3.86 -2.32 15.16
N SER A 83 2.81 -1.54 15.43
CA SER A 83 1.52 -2.07 15.91
C SER A 83 0.76 -2.83 14.83
N CYS A 84 1.00 -2.52 13.55
CA CYS A 84 0.35 -3.17 12.42
C CYS A 84 0.60 -4.69 12.43
N LYS A 85 -0.48 -5.48 12.41
CA LYS A 85 -0.41 -6.95 12.25
C LYS A 85 -0.32 -7.35 10.78
N ASN A 86 -1.04 -6.62 9.94
CA ASN A 86 -1.09 -6.82 8.50
C ASN A 86 -0.46 -5.62 7.79
N MET A 87 0.54 -5.87 6.96
CA MET A 87 1.33 -4.86 6.27
C MET A 87 1.37 -5.13 4.77
N VAL A 88 1.08 -4.09 3.99
CA VAL A 88 1.44 -4.02 2.58
C VAL A 88 2.59 -3.03 2.44
N PHE A 89 3.74 -3.52 2.02
CA PHE A 89 4.93 -2.71 1.83
C PHE A 89 5.19 -2.47 0.34
N VAL A 90 5.10 -1.22 -0.10
CA VAL A 90 5.26 -0.81 -1.51
C VAL A 90 6.69 -0.33 -1.75
N VAL A 91 7.36 -0.88 -2.75
CA VAL A 91 8.75 -0.60 -3.10
C VAL A 91 8.90 -0.37 -4.60
N ASP A 92 9.96 0.33 -4.99
CA ASP A 92 10.38 0.47 -6.39
C ASP A 92 11.67 -0.31 -6.64
N GLU A 93 12.00 -0.53 -7.91
CA GLU A 93 13.24 -1.20 -8.34
C GLU A 93 14.46 -0.26 -8.36
N ASP A 94 14.77 0.37 -7.22
CA ASP A 94 15.99 1.17 -7.07
C ASP A 94 16.77 0.85 -5.78
N PRO A 95 18.10 1.07 -5.76
CA PRO A 95 18.93 0.70 -4.62
C PRO A 95 18.57 1.40 -3.32
N TYR A 96 18.19 2.69 -3.39
CA TYR A 96 17.89 3.51 -2.23
C TYR A 96 16.59 3.05 -1.55
N THR A 97 15.55 2.78 -2.33
CA THR A 97 14.31 2.18 -1.81
C THR A 97 14.58 0.81 -1.20
N ALA A 98 15.43 0.00 -1.82
CA ALA A 98 15.71 -1.34 -1.34
C ALA A 98 16.47 -1.38 -0.01
N GLU A 99 17.32 -0.40 0.26
CA GLU A 99 18.01 -0.26 1.56
C GLU A 99 17.02 0.15 2.65
N ILE A 100 16.23 1.20 2.38
CA ILE A 100 15.19 1.68 3.30
C ILE A 100 14.17 0.57 3.59
N ALA A 101 13.65 -0.08 2.54
CA ALA A 101 12.68 -1.14 2.66
C ALA A 101 13.20 -2.27 3.54
N GLU A 102 14.46 -2.66 3.38
CA GLU A 102 15.07 -3.71 4.20
C GLU A 102 15.13 -3.32 5.68
N ALA A 103 15.56 -2.09 5.99
CA ALA A 103 15.60 -1.61 7.36
C ALA A 103 14.22 -1.64 8.02
N PHE A 104 13.18 -1.16 7.31
CA PHE A 104 11.81 -1.15 7.80
C PHE A 104 11.16 -2.53 7.90
N LEU A 105 11.41 -3.41 6.93
CA LEU A 105 10.84 -4.76 6.89
C LEU A 105 11.44 -5.66 7.99
N ARG A 106 12.71 -5.48 8.35
CA ARG A 106 13.36 -6.20 9.47
C ARG A 106 12.68 -5.93 10.82
N LEU A 107 12.00 -4.80 10.97
CA LEU A 107 11.27 -4.46 12.19
C LEU A 107 9.92 -5.18 12.30
N LEU A 108 9.43 -5.79 11.22
CA LEU A 108 8.12 -6.44 11.14
C LEU A 108 8.20 -7.97 11.30
N ASN A 109 9.11 -8.47 12.12
CA ASN A 109 9.19 -9.92 12.39
C ASN A 109 7.84 -10.47 12.89
N ASN A 110 7.43 -11.63 12.37
CA ASN A 110 6.17 -12.32 12.69
C ASN A 110 4.89 -11.56 12.32
N LYS A 111 4.95 -10.66 11.33
CA LYS A 111 3.78 -9.95 10.79
C LYS A 111 3.33 -10.56 9.47
N ASN A 112 2.05 -10.40 9.13
CA ASN A 112 1.54 -10.77 7.83
C ASN A 112 1.91 -9.67 6.82
N ILE A 113 2.95 -9.91 6.04
CA ILE A 113 3.49 -8.92 5.10
C ILE A 113 3.09 -9.30 3.68
N ALA A 114 2.79 -8.32 2.84
CA ALA A 114 2.74 -8.43 1.39
C ALA A 114 3.64 -7.35 0.79
N ILE A 115 4.43 -7.68 -0.23
CA ILE A 115 5.32 -6.71 -0.86
C ILE A 115 4.84 -6.41 -2.27
N ILE A 116 4.68 -5.13 -2.59
CA ILE A 116 4.35 -4.68 -3.95
C ILE A 116 5.59 -4.02 -4.54
N ILE A 117 6.15 -4.62 -5.57
CA ILE A 117 7.19 -4.00 -6.39
C ILE A 117 6.47 -3.23 -7.49
N ASN A 118 6.45 -1.91 -7.36
CA ASN A 118 5.73 -0.99 -8.22
C ASN A 118 6.68 -0.32 -9.22
N MET A 119 6.08 0.34 -10.23
CA MET A 119 6.78 1.13 -11.25
C MET A 119 7.83 0.33 -12.04
N ILE A 120 7.61 -0.96 -12.28
CA ILE A 120 8.54 -1.80 -13.03
C ILE A 120 8.57 -1.36 -14.50
N ILE A 121 9.74 -0.95 -14.99
CA ILE A 121 9.96 -0.58 -16.39
C ILE A 121 10.58 -1.79 -17.11
N GLY A 122 9.86 -2.34 -18.09
CA GLY A 122 10.33 -3.51 -18.84
C GLY A 122 10.24 -4.80 -18.02
N LYS A 123 11.36 -5.53 -17.90
CA LYS A 123 11.42 -6.79 -17.15
C LYS A 123 11.83 -6.53 -15.70
N PRO A 124 11.17 -7.17 -14.71
CA PRO A 124 11.55 -7.04 -13.31
C PRO A 124 12.97 -7.55 -13.07
N SER A 125 13.72 -6.82 -12.26
CA SER A 125 15.09 -7.15 -11.91
C SER A 125 15.14 -8.34 -10.96
N ILE A 126 15.82 -9.40 -11.38
CA ILE A 126 15.98 -10.64 -10.60
C ILE A 126 16.52 -10.36 -9.19
N LYS A 127 17.42 -9.38 -9.02
CA LYS A 127 18.01 -9.04 -7.72
C LYS A 127 16.94 -8.58 -6.71
N TYR A 128 15.98 -7.75 -7.11
CA TYR A 128 14.91 -7.27 -6.24
C TYR A 128 13.88 -8.36 -5.98
N LEU A 129 13.55 -9.17 -6.99
CA LEU A 129 12.67 -10.33 -6.83
C LEU A 129 13.20 -11.29 -5.77
N ILE A 130 14.49 -11.67 -5.85
CA ILE A 130 15.13 -12.56 -4.87
C ILE A 130 15.15 -11.91 -3.49
N LYS A 131 15.51 -10.63 -3.39
CA LYS A 131 15.59 -9.90 -2.12
C LYS A 131 14.25 -9.93 -1.39
N TYR A 132 13.17 -9.54 -2.06
CA TYR A 132 11.86 -9.41 -1.42
C TYR A 132 11.12 -10.74 -1.25
N ARG A 133 11.34 -11.74 -2.14
CA ARG A 133 10.76 -13.09 -1.97
C ARG A 133 11.23 -13.80 -0.72
N LYS A 134 12.44 -13.51 -0.24
CA LYS A 134 12.95 -14.04 1.04
C LYS A 134 12.17 -13.52 2.25
N ILE A 135 11.45 -12.42 2.09
CA ILE A 135 10.71 -11.75 3.16
C ILE A 135 9.23 -12.13 3.08
N SER A 136 8.60 -11.99 1.90
CA SER A 136 7.20 -12.35 1.73
C SER A 136 6.82 -12.57 0.25
N ASN A 137 5.55 -12.90 0.02
CA ASN A 137 4.90 -12.85 -1.28
C ASN A 137 5.08 -11.48 -1.92
N ILE A 138 5.46 -11.50 -3.19
CA ILE A 138 5.69 -10.31 -3.99
C ILE A 138 4.61 -10.18 -5.07
N TYR A 139 4.17 -8.95 -5.30
CA TYR A 139 3.25 -8.56 -6.35
C TYR A 139 3.95 -7.56 -7.25
N LEU A 140 3.89 -7.81 -8.56
CA LEU A 140 4.59 -7.00 -9.56
C LEU A 140 3.59 -6.10 -10.27
N VAL A 141 3.85 -4.80 -10.23
CA VAL A 141 3.04 -3.80 -10.91
C VAL A 141 3.93 -3.03 -11.90
N PRO A 142 3.60 -3.07 -13.21
CA PRO A 142 4.35 -2.32 -14.20
C PRO A 142 4.17 -0.82 -14.00
N TYR A 143 5.14 -0.04 -14.49
CA TYR A 143 4.94 1.39 -14.69
C TYR A 143 3.74 1.63 -15.59
N ASP A 144 2.87 2.56 -15.18
CA ASP A 144 1.63 2.87 -15.88
C ASP A 144 1.39 4.37 -15.86
N GLU A 145 1.54 5.00 -17.02
CA GLU A 145 1.40 6.43 -17.18
C GLU A 145 -0.04 6.91 -16.96
N ASN A 146 -1.04 6.08 -17.27
CA ASN A 146 -2.44 6.43 -17.08
C ASN A 146 -2.74 6.66 -15.59
N ILE A 147 -2.16 5.85 -14.69
CA ILE A 147 -2.34 6.05 -13.24
C ILE A 147 -1.82 7.43 -12.81
N ARG A 148 -0.71 7.88 -13.40
CA ARG A 148 -0.11 9.19 -13.07
C ARG A 148 -0.97 10.35 -13.56
N ILE A 149 -1.44 10.29 -14.81
CA ILE A 149 -2.27 11.34 -15.42
C ILE A 149 -3.59 11.48 -14.64
N TYR A 150 -4.29 10.39 -14.42
CA TYR A 150 -5.62 10.43 -13.79
C TYR A 150 -5.58 10.86 -12.31
N ARG A 151 -4.45 10.60 -11.62
CA ARG A 151 -4.24 11.14 -10.27
C ARG A 151 -4.19 12.66 -10.27
N THR A 152 -3.62 13.29 -11.29
CA THR A 152 -3.58 14.77 -11.40
C THR A 152 -4.96 15.37 -11.66
N GLU A 153 -5.89 14.58 -12.20
CA GLU A 153 -7.29 14.96 -12.44
C GLU A 153 -8.21 14.70 -11.22
N GLY A 154 -7.67 14.18 -10.12
CA GLY A 154 -8.45 13.85 -8.92
C GLY A 154 -9.40 12.66 -9.12
N LEU A 155 -9.12 11.79 -10.08
CA LEU A 155 -9.92 10.60 -10.34
C LEU A 155 -9.50 9.44 -9.44
N ASP A 156 -10.49 8.65 -9.03
CA ASP A 156 -10.26 7.45 -8.24
C ASP A 156 -9.43 6.43 -9.01
N PRO A 157 -8.29 5.96 -8.46
CA PRO A 157 -7.42 5.00 -9.14
C PRO A 157 -8.11 3.72 -9.62
N ILE A 158 -9.15 3.24 -8.91
CA ILE A 158 -9.82 1.99 -9.32
C ILE A 158 -10.60 2.14 -10.64
N ARG A 159 -10.95 3.38 -11.02
CA ARG A 159 -11.72 3.66 -12.25
C ARG A 159 -10.84 3.68 -13.49
N VAL A 160 -9.52 3.74 -13.33
CA VAL A 160 -8.57 3.81 -14.43
C VAL A 160 -8.41 2.41 -15.05
N ARG A 161 -8.76 2.29 -16.34
CA ARG A 161 -8.64 1.03 -17.07
C ARG A 161 -7.25 0.89 -17.66
N SER A 162 -6.34 0.28 -16.90
CA SER A 162 -4.96 0.11 -17.34
C SER A 162 -4.32 -1.18 -16.79
N PRO A 163 -3.24 -1.68 -17.43
CA PRO A 163 -2.57 -2.90 -16.98
C PRO A 163 -2.04 -2.81 -15.54
N GLY A 164 -1.53 -1.66 -15.12
CA GLY A 164 -1.05 -1.43 -13.77
C GLY A 164 -2.18 -1.55 -12.74
N VAL A 165 -3.33 -0.93 -13.00
CA VAL A 165 -4.50 -1.03 -12.11
C VAL A 165 -5.03 -2.46 -12.03
N ALA A 166 -5.10 -3.18 -13.15
CA ALA A 166 -5.52 -4.58 -13.16
C ALA A 166 -4.60 -5.46 -12.30
N LYS A 167 -3.28 -5.20 -12.33
CA LYS A 167 -2.29 -5.89 -11.47
C LYS A 167 -2.46 -5.52 -9.99
N MET A 168 -2.68 -4.25 -9.68
CA MET A 168 -2.96 -3.79 -8.31
C MET A 168 -4.25 -4.39 -7.77
N ILE A 169 -5.34 -4.42 -8.55
CA ILE A 169 -6.60 -5.07 -8.17
C ILE A 169 -6.37 -6.56 -7.86
N ARG A 170 -5.66 -7.28 -8.75
CA ARG A 170 -5.35 -8.69 -8.51
C ARG A 170 -4.53 -8.90 -7.24
N ALA A 171 -3.55 -8.04 -7.00
CA ALA A 171 -2.76 -8.07 -5.76
C ALA A 171 -3.64 -7.80 -4.54
N ALA A 172 -4.48 -6.77 -4.57
CA ALA A 172 -5.39 -6.41 -3.49
C ALA A 172 -6.38 -7.54 -3.16
N VAL A 173 -6.94 -8.23 -4.16
CA VAL A 173 -7.84 -9.38 -3.94
C VAL A 173 -7.12 -10.52 -3.23
N ASP A 174 -5.92 -10.89 -3.68
CA ASP A 174 -5.14 -11.97 -3.07
C ASP A 174 -4.69 -11.61 -1.65
N ILE A 175 -4.21 -10.38 -1.45
CA ILE A 175 -3.84 -9.82 -0.14
C ILE A 175 -5.04 -9.84 0.81
N ALA A 176 -6.19 -9.31 0.39
CA ALA A 176 -7.40 -9.24 1.20
C ALA A 176 -7.88 -10.61 1.68
N ARG A 177 -7.74 -11.65 0.85
CA ARG A 177 -8.10 -13.03 1.20
C ARG A 177 -7.12 -13.65 2.19
N ARG A 178 -5.82 -13.46 1.98
CA ARG A 178 -4.77 -14.05 2.84
C ARG A 178 -4.76 -13.44 4.23
N LEU A 179 -4.79 -12.10 4.30
CA LEU A 179 -4.70 -11.37 5.56
C LEU A 179 -5.92 -11.54 6.47
N ASN A 180 -7.04 -12.04 5.91
CA ASN A 180 -8.25 -12.33 6.67
C ASN A 180 -8.36 -13.81 7.11
N SER A 181 -7.46 -14.67 6.63
CA SER A 181 -7.45 -16.11 6.96
C SER A 181 -6.44 -16.46 8.08
N SER A 182 -5.84 -15.45 8.71
CA SER A 182 -4.76 -15.56 9.72
C SER A 182 -5.19 -14.92 11.03
#